data_AF-A0A420QFK5-F1
#
_entry.id   AF-A0A420QFK5-F1
#
_cell.length_a   1.000
_cell.length_b   1.000
_cell.length_c   1.000
_cell.angle_alpha   90.00
_cell.angle_beta   90.00
_cell.angle_gamma   90.00
#
_symmetry.space_group_name_H-M   'P 1'
#
loop_
_entity.id
_entity.type
_entity.pdbx_description
1 polymer ?
#
loop_
_entity_poly.entity_id
_entity_poly.type
_entity_poly.pdbx_seq_one_letter_code
_entity_poly.pdbx_strand_id
1 'polypeptide(L)'
;MEAQYHSIYFIILPPIELSRGHYELVLRVAGNHLPNIKTKNEIGVMTWLPKNTTIPLPDVIAYDGFTNIPLMDLLTQLRAHPWDGIGGLTLDDHGEVQLGPMVDETFCHVPDIEALWPERETVATLNIGGPYETYVDYITAHVAKYIQLIQTHEKLAFMRDIVPRLEAFVAALPKHANELNNVKLRLAHKDLHFANMMFDSLPGKITGILDWKFAGVVP
;
A
#
# COMPACT_ATOMS: atom_id res chain seq x y z
N MET A 1 19.36 -17.25 -6.99
CA MET A 1 19.82 -16.93 -5.63
C MET A 1 19.43 -15.48 -5.38
N GLU A 2 18.23 -15.25 -4.85
CA GLU A 2 17.75 -13.89 -4.56
C GLU A 2 18.37 -13.41 -3.25
N ALA A 3 19.06 -12.26 -3.28
CA ALA A 3 19.51 -11.59 -2.08
C ALA A 3 18.30 -10.96 -1.39
N GLN A 4 17.85 -11.50 -0.26
CA GLN A 4 16.84 -10.85 0.57
C GLN A 4 17.53 -9.76 1.41
N TYR A 5 17.25 -8.51 1.08
CA TYR A 5 17.81 -7.32 1.73
C TYR A 5 17.24 -7.15 3.15
N HIS A 6 18.02 -6.53 4.03
CA HIS A 6 17.49 -6.01 5.30
C HIS A 6 16.82 -4.68 5.00
N SER A 7 15.60 -4.48 5.48
CA SER A 7 14.89 -3.21 5.31
C SER A 7 15.09 -2.33 6.53
N ILE A 8 15.29 -1.03 6.29
CA ILE A 8 15.40 -0.02 7.34
C ILE A 8 14.30 1.00 7.09
N TYR A 9 13.48 1.24 8.11
CA TYR A 9 12.40 2.22 8.08
C TYR A 9 12.67 3.28 9.15
N PHE A 10 12.48 4.54 8.79
CA PHE A 10 12.41 5.65 9.74
C PHE A 10 10.94 5.84 10.10
N ILE A 11 10.62 5.68 11.38
CA ILE A 11 9.26 5.80 11.90
C ILE A 11 9.19 7.08 12.71
N ILE A 12 8.28 7.96 12.34
CA ILE A 12 7.97 9.17 13.11
C ILE A 12 6.65 8.91 13.83
N LEU A 13 6.67 8.94 15.16
CA LEU A 13 5.47 8.81 15.97
C LEU A 13 4.97 10.20 16.39
N PRO A 14 3.65 10.48 16.34
CA PRO A 14 3.11 11.70 16.92
C PRO A 14 3.42 11.75 18.43
N PRO A 15 3.68 12.94 18.99
CA PRO A 15 4.06 13.10 20.40
C PRO A 15 2.82 12.99 21.31
N ILE A 16 2.26 11.78 21.40
CA ILE A 16 1.14 11.42 22.27
C ILE A 16 1.64 10.51 23.40
N GLU A 17 0.91 10.39 24.52
CA GLU A 17 1.35 9.57 25.69
C GLU A 17 1.76 8.14 25.32
N LEU A 18 1.11 7.56 24.30
CA LEU A 18 1.42 6.21 23.78
C LEU A 18 2.83 6.08 23.19
N SER A 19 3.45 7.17 22.72
CA SER A 19 4.81 7.15 22.17
C SER A 19 5.90 7.07 23.23
N ARG A 20 5.53 7.21 24.52
CA ARG A 20 6.44 7.16 25.68
C ARG A 20 7.67 8.05 25.51
N GLY A 21 7.51 9.20 24.85
CA GLY A 21 8.59 10.16 24.61
C GLY A 21 9.49 9.88 23.40
N HIS A 22 9.22 8.83 22.62
CA HIS A 22 9.97 8.52 21.40
C HIS A 22 9.21 9.00 20.17
N TYR A 23 9.80 9.91 19.42
CA TYR A 23 9.18 10.54 18.24
C TYR A 23 9.88 10.19 16.93
N GLU A 24 11.17 9.80 16.98
CA GLU A 24 11.95 9.33 15.85
C GLU A 24 12.53 7.95 16.18
N LEU A 25 12.14 6.95 15.41
CA LEU A 25 12.52 5.55 15.61
C LEU A 25 13.11 4.98 14.33
N VAL A 26 14.01 4.02 14.48
CA VAL A 26 14.54 3.23 13.37
C VAL A 26 14.08 1.79 13.54
N LEU A 27 13.25 1.31 12.62
CA LEU A 27 12.84 -0.09 12.56
C LEU A 27 13.72 -0.82 11.54
N ARG A 28 14.43 -1.85 12.01
CA ARG A 28 15.23 -2.74 11.15
C ARG A 28 14.57 -4.11 11.07
N VAL A 29 14.32 -4.57 9.84
CA VAL A 29 13.71 -5.87 9.57
C VAL A 29 14.75 -6.77 8.89
N ALA A 30 15.09 -7.88 9.53
CA ALA A 30 16.05 -8.85 9.01
C ALA A 30 15.38 -9.87 8.08
N GLY A 31 16.09 -10.28 7.02
CA GLY A 31 15.62 -11.31 6.09
C GLY A 31 15.60 -12.72 6.70
N ASN A 32 14.87 -13.64 6.06
CA ASN A 32 14.45 -14.92 6.66
C ASN A 32 15.53 -16.02 6.75
N HIS A 33 16.75 -15.78 6.29
CA HIS A 33 17.78 -16.82 6.22
C HIS A 33 18.40 -17.16 7.59
N LEU A 34 18.60 -16.17 8.48
CA LEU A 34 19.11 -16.34 9.85
C LEU A 34 18.60 -15.24 10.83
N PRO A 35 17.31 -14.83 10.79
CA PRO A 35 16.84 -13.61 11.47
C PRO A 35 17.00 -13.71 12.99
N ASN A 36 16.61 -14.84 13.58
CA ASN A 36 16.64 -15.01 15.05
C ASN A 36 18.06 -14.87 15.63
N ILE A 37 19.04 -15.55 15.02
CA ILE A 37 20.42 -15.58 15.51
C ILE A 37 21.08 -14.20 15.33
N LYS A 38 20.93 -13.59 14.15
CA LYS A 38 21.53 -12.29 13.87
C LYS A 38 20.92 -11.17 14.72
N THR A 39 19.59 -11.12 14.80
CA THR A 39 18.89 -10.11 15.62
C THR A 39 19.26 -10.27 17.09
N LYS A 40 19.19 -11.50 17.66
CA LYS A 40 19.59 -11.71 19.06
C LYS A 40 21.06 -11.38 19.32
N ASN A 41 21.95 -11.68 18.38
CA ASN A 41 23.37 -11.33 18.52
C ASN A 41 23.58 -9.81 18.50
N GLU A 42 22.96 -9.10 17.56
CA GLU A 42 23.05 -7.64 17.48
C GLU A 42 22.50 -6.97 18.76
N ILE A 43 21.33 -7.40 19.23
CA ILE A 43 20.76 -6.92 20.49
C ILE A 43 21.65 -7.26 21.69
N GLY A 44 22.21 -8.47 21.73
CA GLY A 44 23.16 -8.88 22.76
C GLY A 44 24.38 -7.97 22.83
N VAL A 45 24.97 -7.66 21.66
CA VAL A 45 26.11 -6.75 21.53
C VAL A 45 25.71 -5.32 21.93
N MET A 46 24.57 -4.82 21.45
CA MET A 46 24.07 -3.47 21.80
C MET A 46 23.68 -3.34 23.27
N THR A 47 23.34 -4.45 23.94
CA THR A 47 23.07 -4.47 25.39
C THR A 47 24.37 -4.54 26.20
N TRP A 48 25.39 -5.22 25.69
CA TRP A 48 26.67 -5.41 26.37
C TRP A 48 27.57 -4.18 26.26
N LEU A 49 27.65 -3.56 25.08
CA LEU A 49 28.57 -2.45 24.81
C LEU A 49 28.40 -1.25 25.74
N PRO A 50 27.19 -0.73 26.02
CA PRO A 50 27.02 0.43 26.92
C PRO A 50 27.43 0.12 28.36
N LYS A 51 27.38 -1.16 28.76
CA LYS A 51 27.78 -1.60 30.11
C LYS A 51 29.28 -1.76 30.28
N ASN A 52 30.03 -1.86 29.18
CA ASN A 52 31.45 -2.22 29.19
C ASN A 52 32.34 -1.25 28.41
N THR A 53 31.75 -0.26 27.72
CA THR A 53 32.46 0.68 26.86
C THR A 53 31.79 2.05 26.88
N THR A 54 32.48 3.06 26.35
CA THR A 54 31.93 4.41 26.13
C THR A 54 31.49 4.64 24.68
N ILE A 55 31.38 3.58 23.88
CA ILE A 55 30.99 3.67 22.48
C ILE A 55 29.52 4.11 22.42
N PRO A 56 29.20 5.23 21.74
CA PRO A 56 27.82 5.70 21.63
C PRO A 56 27.01 4.76 20.75
N LEU A 57 25.83 4.38 21.24
CA LEU A 57 24.89 3.49 20.55
C LEU A 57 23.47 4.06 20.65
N PRO A 58 22.61 3.80 19.64
CA PRO A 58 21.19 4.08 19.75
C PRO A 58 20.53 3.22 20.83
N ASP A 59 19.53 3.78 21.50
CA ASP A 59 18.72 3.03 22.47
C ASP A 59 17.86 1.98 21.77
N VAL A 60 17.94 0.74 22.25
CA VAL A 60 17.06 -0.34 21.80
C VAL A 60 15.74 -0.24 22.56
N ILE A 61 14.71 0.25 21.89
CA ILE A 61 13.38 0.42 22.50
C ILE A 61 12.63 -0.91 22.60
N ALA A 62 12.72 -1.74 21.55
CA ALA A 62 12.15 -3.07 21.50
C ALA A 62 12.91 -3.91 20.47
N TYR A 63 12.87 -5.24 20.64
CA TYR A 63 13.33 -6.17 19.63
C TYR A 63 12.41 -7.39 19.60
N ASP A 64 12.26 -7.98 18.41
CA ASP A 64 11.62 -9.27 18.22
C ASP A 64 12.54 -10.16 17.38
N GLY A 65 12.76 -11.39 17.85
CA GLY A 65 13.53 -12.42 17.15
C GLY A 65 12.67 -13.51 16.53
N PHE A 66 11.35 -13.47 16.68
CA PHE A 66 10.44 -14.44 16.10
C PHE A 66 10.31 -14.23 14.60
N THR A 67 10.28 -15.34 13.86
CA THR A 67 10.10 -15.37 12.40
C THR A 67 8.65 -15.14 11.97
N ASN A 68 7.70 -15.26 12.90
CA ASN A 68 6.28 -15.08 12.65
C ASN A 68 5.86 -13.68 13.10
N ILE A 69 6.28 -12.67 12.35
CA ILE A 69 5.60 -11.38 12.41
C ILE A 69 4.23 -11.63 11.77
N PRO A 70 3.10 -11.54 12.49
CA PRO A 70 1.79 -11.92 11.95
C PRO A 70 1.42 -11.19 10.65
N LEU A 71 1.95 -9.97 10.49
CA LEU A 71 1.84 -9.18 9.27
C LEU A 71 2.53 -9.84 8.07
N MET A 72 3.71 -10.42 8.26
CA MET A 72 4.45 -11.10 7.18
C MET A 72 3.73 -12.37 6.74
N ASP A 73 3.16 -13.14 7.69
CA ASP A 73 2.36 -14.32 7.38
C ASP A 73 1.12 -13.96 6.58
N LEU A 74 0.41 -12.90 6.97
CA LEU A 74 -0.74 -12.37 6.24
C LEU A 74 -0.36 -11.96 4.81
N LEU A 75 0.67 -11.13 4.65
CA LEU A 75 1.12 -10.67 3.34
C LEU A 75 1.57 -11.85 2.46
N THR A 76 2.16 -12.87 3.05
CA THR A 76 2.54 -14.11 2.35
C THR A 76 1.31 -14.87 1.86
N GLN A 77 0.27 -14.99 2.69
CA GLN A 77 -0.99 -15.63 2.30
C GLN A 77 -1.69 -14.87 1.17
N LEU A 78 -1.79 -13.54 1.26
CA LEU A 78 -2.33 -12.73 0.16
C LEU A 78 -1.52 -12.90 -1.13
N ARG A 79 -0.18 -12.98 -1.01
CA ARG A 79 0.72 -13.20 -2.15
C ARG A 79 0.66 -14.59 -2.76
N ALA A 80 0.16 -15.59 -2.04
CA ALA A 80 0.04 -16.96 -2.52
C ALA A 80 -1.14 -17.16 -3.48
N HIS A 81 -2.10 -16.23 -3.50
CA HIS A 81 -3.29 -16.31 -4.33
C HIS A 81 -3.10 -15.44 -5.60
N PRO A 82 -2.85 -16.05 -6.77
CA PRO A 82 -2.76 -15.32 -8.03
C PRO A 82 -4.15 -14.86 -8.49
N TRP A 83 -4.16 -13.82 -9.32
CA TRP A 83 -5.37 -13.28 -9.93
C TRP A 83 -5.11 -12.98 -11.41
N ASP A 84 -6.17 -13.03 -12.21
CA ASP A 84 -6.10 -12.87 -13.67
C ASP A 84 -6.59 -11.49 -14.15
N GLY A 85 -6.93 -10.58 -13.23
CA GLY A 85 -7.40 -9.24 -13.56
C GLY A 85 -7.23 -8.25 -12.41
N ILE A 86 -7.36 -6.96 -12.73
CA ILE A 86 -7.17 -5.82 -11.83
C ILE A 86 -8.54 -5.23 -11.50
N GLY A 87 -8.82 -4.99 -10.23
CA GLY A 87 -10.09 -4.40 -9.82
C GLY A 87 -10.35 -4.49 -8.32
N GLY A 88 -11.45 -3.90 -7.88
CA GLY A 88 -12.00 -4.18 -6.55
C GLY A 88 -12.59 -5.59 -6.48
N LEU A 89 -13.15 -5.94 -5.32
CA LEU A 89 -13.91 -7.17 -5.15
C LEU A 89 -15.37 -6.84 -4.86
N THR A 90 -16.28 -7.53 -5.54
CA THR A 90 -17.72 -7.44 -5.32
C THR A 90 -18.32 -8.84 -5.20
N LEU A 91 -19.56 -8.90 -4.72
CA LEU A 91 -20.36 -10.12 -4.77
C LEU A 91 -21.22 -10.11 -6.03
N ASP A 92 -21.40 -11.27 -6.64
CA ASP A 92 -22.43 -11.48 -7.67
C ASP A 92 -23.82 -11.72 -7.04
N ASP A 93 -24.83 -11.97 -7.88
CA ASP A 93 -26.21 -12.23 -7.44
C ASP A 93 -26.35 -13.53 -6.61
N HIS A 94 -25.33 -14.38 -6.61
CA HIS A 94 -25.26 -15.61 -5.83
C HIS A 94 -24.43 -15.47 -4.54
N GLY A 95 -23.82 -14.31 -4.32
CA GLY A 95 -22.96 -14.05 -3.16
C GLY A 95 -21.52 -14.53 -3.33
N GLU A 96 -21.10 -14.88 -4.54
CA GLU A 96 -19.74 -15.31 -4.84
C GLU A 96 -18.85 -14.11 -5.15
N VAL A 97 -17.58 -14.19 -4.72
CA VAL A 97 -16.61 -13.10 -4.89
C VAL A 97 -16.13 -13.06 -6.35
N GLN A 98 -16.26 -11.90 -6.97
CA GLN A 98 -15.74 -11.62 -8.31
C GLN A 98 -15.01 -10.27 -8.36
N LEU A 99 -14.23 -10.08 -9.42
CA LEU A 99 -13.61 -8.79 -9.70
C LEU A 99 -14.69 -7.75 -10.03
N GLY A 100 -14.56 -6.56 -9.45
CA GLY A 100 -15.48 -5.44 -9.63
C GLY A 100 -14.76 -4.13 -9.97
N PRO A 101 -15.51 -3.02 -9.98
CA PRO A 101 -14.95 -1.69 -10.19
C PRO A 101 -13.84 -1.37 -9.19
N MET A 102 -12.87 -0.57 -9.61
CA MET A 102 -11.82 -0.11 -8.72
C MET A 102 -12.37 0.95 -7.76
N VAL A 103 -12.02 0.81 -6.48
CA VAL A 103 -12.25 1.84 -5.47
C VAL A 103 -10.92 2.13 -4.78
N ASP A 104 -10.58 3.40 -4.60
CA ASP A 104 -9.36 3.82 -3.93
C ASP A 104 -9.52 5.14 -3.18
N GLU A 105 -8.45 5.60 -2.55
CA GLU A 105 -8.45 6.82 -1.74
C GLU A 105 -8.78 8.10 -2.53
N THR A 106 -8.62 8.08 -3.86
CA THR A 106 -8.90 9.23 -4.74
C THR A 106 -10.31 9.19 -5.32
N PHE A 107 -11.12 8.20 -4.91
CA PHE A 107 -12.45 8.00 -5.42
C PHE A 107 -13.37 9.18 -5.06
N CYS A 108 -13.91 9.86 -6.07
CA CYS A 108 -14.86 10.95 -5.87
C CYS A 108 -16.19 10.39 -5.34
N HIS A 109 -16.56 10.80 -4.13
CA HIS A 109 -17.81 10.40 -3.49
C HIS A 109 -18.92 11.41 -3.75
N VAL A 110 -20.17 10.96 -3.64
CA VAL A 110 -21.37 11.77 -3.94
C VAL A 110 -21.32 13.18 -3.34
N PRO A 111 -20.95 13.40 -2.05
CA PRO A 111 -20.92 14.75 -1.49
C PRO A 111 -19.90 15.67 -2.19
N ASP A 112 -18.74 15.14 -2.58
CA ASP A 112 -17.72 15.92 -3.29
C ASP A 112 -18.15 16.25 -4.71
N ILE A 113 -18.86 15.33 -5.37
CA ILE A 113 -19.43 15.54 -6.69
C ILE A 113 -20.45 16.67 -6.64
N GLU A 114 -21.40 16.61 -5.71
CA GLU A 114 -22.43 17.63 -5.53
C GLU A 114 -21.83 19.00 -5.18
N ALA A 115 -20.73 19.02 -4.42
CA ALA A 115 -20.09 20.27 -3.98
C ALA A 115 -19.17 20.90 -5.03
N LEU A 116 -18.51 20.09 -5.87
CA LEU A 116 -17.41 20.55 -6.73
C LEU A 116 -17.69 20.45 -8.22
N TRP A 117 -18.61 19.58 -8.65
CA TRP A 117 -18.80 19.26 -10.06
C TRP A 117 -20.17 19.71 -10.59
N PRO A 118 -20.29 20.00 -11.91
CA PRO A 118 -21.57 20.36 -12.52
C PRO A 118 -22.60 19.22 -12.41
N GLU A 119 -23.90 19.54 -12.45
CA GLU A 119 -25.04 18.59 -12.29
C GLU A 119 -25.03 17.36 -13.24
N ARG A 120 -24.16 17.32 -14.24
CA ARG A 120 -24.06 16.21 -15.21
C ARG A 120 -23.07 15.11 -14.80
N GLU A 121 -22.22 15.38 -13.82
CA GLU A 121 -21.21 14.41 -13.39
C GLU A 121 -21.79 13.45 -12.33
N THR A 122 -21.32 12.21 -12.36
CA THR A 122 -21.75 11.11 -11.50
C THR A 122 -20.54 10.35 -10.97
N VAL A 123 -20.76 9.48 -9.97
CA VAL A 123 -19.70 8.60 -9.46
C VAL A 123 -19.04 7.78 -10.58
N ALA A 124 -19.82 7.31 -11.55
CA ALA A 124 -19.32 6.52 -12.67
C ALA A 124 -18.53 7.36 -13.70
N THR A 125 -18.84 8.65 -13.85
CA THR A 125 -18.15 9.51 -14.82
C THR A 125 -16.88 10.13 -14.25
N LEU A 126 -16.78 10.29 -12.93
CA LEU A 126 -15.61 10.90 -12.28
C LEU A 126 -14.57 9.90 -11.79
N ASN A 127 -14.92 8.63 -11.69
CA ASN A 127 -14.01 7.57 -11.27
C ASN A 127 -13.67 6.63 -12.43
N ILE A 128 -12.58 5.89 -12.28
CA ILE A 128 -12.32 4.76 -13.17
C ILE A 128 -13.28 3.61 -12.83
N GLY A 129 -13.55 2.77 -13.82
CA GLY A 129 -14.38 1.59 -13.64
C GLY A 129 -13.54 0.38 -13.27
N GLY A 130 -13.76 -0.71 -14.00
CA GLY A 130 -13.11 -1.99 -13.82
C GLY A 130 -14.13 -3.13 -13.91
N PRO A 131 -13.65 -4.38 -13.91
CA PRO A 131 -12.24 -4.76 -13.83
C PRO A 131 -11.47 -4.53 -15.14
N TYR A 132 -10.14 -4.61 -15.05
CA TYR A 132 -9.21 -4.47 -16.18
C TYR A 132 -8.40 -5.75 -16.36
N GLU A 133 -8.22 -6.19 -17.60
CA GLU A 133 -7.44 -7.40 -17.90
C GLU A 133 -5.93 -7.15 -17.81
N THR A 134 -5.48 -5.93 -18.13
CA THR A 134 -4.06 -5.61 -18.22
C THR A 134 -3.65 -4.37 -17.41
N TYR A 135 -2.40 -4.33 -16.98
CA TYR A 135 -1.84 -3.16 -16.30
C TYR A 135 -1.85 -1.92 -17.19
N VAL A 136 -1.60 -2.08 -18.48
CA VAL A 136 -1.70 -0.99 -19.45
C VAL A 136 -3.11 -0.41 -19.51
N ASP A 137 -4.16 -1.23 -19.52
CA ASP A 137 -5.55 -0.74 -19.54
C ASP A 137 -5.89 0.00 -18.24
N TYR A 138 -5.46 -0.55 -17.11
CA TYR A 138 -5.64 0.05 -15.78
C TYR A 138 -5.00 1.44 -15.66
N ILE A 139 -3.75 1.59 -16.10
CA ILE A 139 -3.03 2.88 -16.07
C ILE A 139 -3.57 3.85 -17.13
N THR A 140 -3.91 3.35 -18.31
CA THR A 140 -4.57 4.14 -19.36
C THR A 140 -5.86 4.76 -18.83
N ALA A 141 -6.70 3.98 -18.15
CA ALA A 141 -7.95 4.46 -17.58
C ALA A 141 -7.73 5.56 -16.53
N HIS A 142 -6.74 5.41 -15.64
CA HIS A 142 -6.39 6.44 -14.67
C HIS A 142 -5.95 7.75 -15.33
N VAL A 143 -4.98 7.68 -16.23
CA VAL A 143 -4.43 8.89 -16.84
C VAL A 143 -5.45 9.56 -17.74
N ALA A 144 -6.24 8.79 -18.49
CA ALA A 144 -7.36 9.33 -19.27
C ALA A 144 -8.39 10.02 -18.37
N LYS A 145 -8.67 9.46 -17.18
CA LYS A 145 -9.55 10.12 -16.20
C LYS A 145 -8.96 11.44 -15.76
N TYR A 146 -7.70 11.50 -15.35
CA TYR A 146 -7.07 12.76 -14.94
C TYR A 146 -7.04 13.80 -16.06
N ILE A 147 -6.77 13.41 -17.30
CA ILE A 147 -6.84 14.31 -18.46
C ILE A 147 -8.26 14.91 -18.57
N GLN A 148 -9.30 14.08 -18.52
CA GLN A 148 -10.69 14.53 -18.57
C GLN A 148 -11.00 15.51 -17.41
N LEU A 149 -10.60 15.19 -16.18
CA LEU A 149 -10.84 16.04 -15.02
C LEU A 149 -10.14 17.40 -15.16
N ILE A 150 -8.86 17.42 -15.59
CA ILE A 150 -8.06 18.64 -15.81
C ILE A 150 -8.67 19.52 -16.91
N GLN A 151 -9.16 18.91 -17.98
CA GLN A 151 -9.78 19.65 -19.08
C GLN A 151 -11.11 20.28 -18.67
N THR A 152 -11.93 19.55 -17.92
CA THR A 152 -13.31 19.95 -17.58
C THR A 152 -13.39 20.90 -16.38
N HIS A 153 -12.56 20.72 -15.35
CA HIS A 153 -12.74 21.43 -14.08
C HIS A 153 -11.88 22.70 -13.99
N GLU A 154 -12.51 23.87 -13.83
CA GLU A 154 -11.79 25.17 -13.84
C GLU A 154 -10.74 25.32 -12.73
N LYS A 155 -10.95 24.75 -11.53
CA LYS A 155 -9.89 24.75 -10.50
C LYS A 155 -8.63 23.96 -10.89
N LEU A 156 -8.69 23.12 -11.92
CA LEU A 156 -7.55 22.37 -12.45
C LEU A 156 -6.96 23.02 -13.71
N ALA A 157 -7.45 24.20 -14.11
CA ALA A 157 -6.97 24.90 -15.29
C ALA A 157 -5.45 25.14 -15.29
N PHE A 158 -4.86 25.33 -14.11
CA PHE A 158 -3.42 25.51 -13.92
C PHE A 158 -2.58 24.28 -14.32
N MET A 159 -3.19 23.09 -14.45
CA MET A 159 -2.53 21.85 -14.85
C MET A 159 -2.69 21.55 -16.34
N ARG A 160 -3.43 22.36 -17.12
CA ARG A 160 -3.71 22.06 -18.54
C ARG A 160 -2.44 21.99 -19.40
N ASP A 161 -1.36 22.63 -18.96
CA ASP A 161 -0.04 22.58 -19.59
C ASP A 161 0.60 21.18 -19.56
N ILE A 162 0.25 20.32 -18.59
CA ILE A 162 0.77 18.96 -18.49
C ILE A 162 0.02 17.97 -19.40
N VAL A 163 -1.18 18.32 -19.88
CA VAL A 163 -2.06 17.40 -20.62
C VAL A 163 -1.37 16.78 -21.85
N PRO A 164 -0.65 17.53 -22.71
CA PRO A 164 0.04 16.93 -23.86
C PRO A 164 1.07 15.87 -23.45
N ARG A 165 1.71 16.01 -22.28
CA ARG A 165 2.66 15.01 -21.75
C ARG A 165 1.93 13.77 -21.24
N LEU A 166 0.76 13.93 -20.61
CA LEU A 166 -0.08 12.81 -20.18
C LEU A 166 -0.63 12.03 -21.38
N GLU A 167 -1.08 12.72 -22.42
CA GLU A 167 -1.54 12.10 -23.67
C GLU A 167 -0.40 11.34 -24.37
N ALA A 168 0.79 11.93 -24.43
CA ALA A 168 1.97 11.26 -24.98
C ALA A 168 2.38 10.03 -24.15
N PHE A 169 2.25 10.10 -22.82
CA PHE A 169 2.49 8.96 -21.93
C PHE A 169 1.50 7.82 -22.23
N VAL A 170 0.20 8.11 -22.29
CA VAL A 170 -0.82 7.12 -22.64
C VAL A 170 -0.56 6.50 -24.01
N ALA A 171 -0.20 7.31 -25.01
CA ALA A 171 0.13 6.82 -26.35
C ALA A 171 1.42 5.96 -26.40
N ALA A 172 2.28 6.05 -25.38
CA ALA A 172 3.48 5.23 -25.27
C ALA A 172 3.22 3.88 -24.60
N LEU A 173 2.24 3.76 -23.69
CA LEU A 173 1.98 2.54 -22.92
C LEU A 173 1.82 1.28 -23.80
N PRO A 174 1.05 1.28 -24.91
CA PRO A 174 0.89 0.08 -25.74
C PRO A 174 2.22 -0.42 -26.35
N LYS A 175 3.18 0.49 -26.59
CA LYS A 175 4.49 0.14 -27.15
C LYS A 175 5.35 -0.69 -26.19
N HIS A 176 5.04 -0.62 -24.90
CA HIS A 176 5.74 -1.32 -23.82
C HIS A 176 4.85 -2.37 -23.15
N ALA A 177 3.69 -2.71 -23.74
CA ALA A 177 2.69 -3.57 -23.10
C ALA A 177 3.22 -4.93 -22.67
N ASN A 178 4.11 -5.56 -23.45
CA ASN A 178 4.68 -6.86 -23.09
C ASN A 178 5.47 -6.83 -21.76
N GLU A 179 6.22 -5.74 -21.52
CA GLU A 179 6.99 -5.58 -20.29
C GLU A 179 6.08 -5.11 -19.14
N LEU A 180 5.23 -4.12 -19.43
CA LEU A 180 4.34 -3.52 -18.44
C LEU A 180 3.27 -4.50 -17.92
N ASN A 181 2.78 -5.40 -18.76
CA ASN A 181 1.78 -6.39 -18.36
C ASN A 181 2.41 -7.64 -17.72
N ASN A 182 3.74 -7.76 -17.69
CA ASN A 182 4.43 -8.86 -17.02
C ASN A 182 4.55 -8.59 -15.51
N VAL A 183 3.40 -8.46 -14.85
CA VAL A 183 3.28 -8.15 -13.43
C VAL A 183 2.50 -9.25 -12.70
N LYS A 184 2.79 -9.42 -11.40
CA LYS A 184 2.12 -10.42 -10.57
C LYS A 184 0.98 -9.77 -9.80
N LEU A 185 -0.25 -9.99 -10.25
CA LEU A 185 -1.43 -9.42 -9.61
C LEU A 185 -1.70 -10.06 -8.25
N ARG A 186 -1.91 -9.24 -7.21
CA ARG A 186 -2.15 -9.65 -5.83
C ARG A 186 -3.23 -8.78 -5.17
N LEU A 187 -3.97 -9.38 -4.24
CA LEU A 187 -4.86 -8.62 -3.37
C LEU A 187 -4.03 -7.74 -2.42
N ALA A 188 -4.25 -6.43 -2.49
CA ALA A 188 -3.65 -5.44 -1.61
C ALA A 188 -4.72 -4.71 -0.81
N HIS A 189 -4.44 -4.43 0.46
CA HIS A 189 -5.34 -3.66 1.33
C HIS A 189 -5.44 -2.19 0.91
N LYS A 190 -4.37 -1.64 0.35
CA LYS A 190 -4.18 -0.24 -0.09
C LYS A 190 -4.29 0.85 0.99
N ASP A 191 -4.80 0.54 2.16
CA ASP A 191 -4.82 1.44 3.34
C ASP A 191 -4.30 0.75 4.62
N LEU A 192 -3.17 0.04 4.52
CA LEU A 192 -2.68 -0.78 5.62
C LEU A 192 -1.82 0.03 6.58
N HIS A 193 -2.43 0.47 7.69
CA HIS A 193 -1.75 1.18 8.78
C HIS A 193 -2.20 0.65 10.15
N PHE A 194 -1.50 1.02 11.23
CA PHE A 194 -1.77 0.47 12.57
C PHE A 194 -3.21 0.66 13.06
N ALA A 195 -3.89 1.74 12.68
CA ALA A 195 -5.30 1.94 13.06
C ALA A 195 -6.28 0.95 12.37
N ASN A 196 -5.84 0.26 11.31
CA ASN A 196 -6.59 -0.80 10.62
C ASN A 196 -6.13 -2.20 11.08
N MET A 197 -5.33 -2.29 12.14
CA MET A 197 -4.85 -3.56 12.71
C MET A 197 -5.37 -3.74 14.13
N MET A 198 -6.11 -4.82 14.36
CA MET A 198 -6.46 -5.27 15.70
C MET A 198 -5.32 -6.11 16.26
N PHE A 199 -4.82 -5.74 17.43
CA PHE A 199 -3.72 -6.43 18.10
C PHE A 199 -4.13 -6.84 19.50
N ASP A 200 -3.98 -8.13 19.81
CA ASP A 200 -4.09 -8.64 21.16
C ASP A 200 -2.71 -8.68 21.81
N SER A 201 -2.52 -7.89 22.87
CA SER A 201 -1.28 -7.79 23.63
C SER A 201 -0.87 -9.10 24.32
N LEU A 202 -1.81 -10.01 24.56
CA LEU A 202 -1.58 -11.33 25.17
C LEU A 202 -2.45 -12.34 24.41
N PRO A 203 -1.95 -12.88 23.28
CA PRO A 203 -0.59 -13.45 23.18
C PRO A 203 0.43 -12.63 22.35
N GLY A 204 0.14 -11.38 21.98
CA GLY A 204 1.00 -10.58 21.12
C GLY A 204 0.76 -10.87 19.63
N LYS A 205 -0.51 -10.89 19.20
CA LYS A 205 -0.89 -11.31 17.85
C LYS A 205 -1.85 -10.31 17.20
N ILE A 206 -1.70 -10.12 15.88
CA ILE A 206 -2.74 -9.48 15.07
C ILE A 206 -3.96 -10.41 15.02
N THR A 207 -5.09 -9.95 15.51
CA THR A 207 -6.36 -10.70 15.57
C THR A 207 -7.33 -10.31 14.46
N GLY A 208 -7.08 -9.20 13.77
CA GLY A 208 -7.92 -8.75 12.66
C GLY A 208 -7.25 -7.64 11.86
N ILE A 209 -7.58 -7.59 10.58
CA ILE A 209 -7.28 -6.47 9.68
C ILE A 209 -8.62 -5.90 9.25
N LEU A 210 -8.80 -4.61 9.47
CA LEU A 210 -10.07 -3.89 9.29
C LEU A 210 -10.00 -2.98 8.07
N ASP A 211 -11.17 -2.50 7.64
CA ASP A 211 -11.31 -1.45 6.63
C ASP A 211 -10.73 -1.78 5.24
N TRP A 212 -11.25 -2.86 4.65
CA TRP A 212 -10.89 -3.34 3.32
C TRP A 212 -11.56 -2.57 2.16
N LYS A 213 -12.18 -1.42 2.43
CA LYS A 213 -13.04 -0.73 1.44
C LYS A 213 -12.28 -0.23 0.20
N PHE A 214 -10.97 -0.02 0.32
CA PHE A 214 -10.08 0.38 -0.79
C PHE A 214 -9.21 -0.77 -1.27
N ALA A 215 -9.43 -1.98 -0.75
CA ALA A 215 -8.67 -3.13 -1.18
C ALA A 215 -9.02 -3.50 -2.62
N GLY A 216 -8.02 -4.02 -3.33
CA GLY A 216 -8.20 -4.43 -4.70
C GLY A 216 -7.06 -5.32 -5.16
N VAL A 217 -7.32 -6.03 -6.24
CA VAL A 217 -6.33 -6.81 -6.96
C VAL A 217 -5.54 -5.85 -7.84
N VAL A 218 -4.24 -5.74 -7.59
CA VAL A 218 -3.34 -4.80 -8.26
C VAL A 218 -1.98 -5.47 -8.51
N PRO A 219 -1.14 -4.91 -9.41
CA PRO A 219 0.25 -5.36 -9.63
C PRO A 219 1.14 -5.40 -8.40
#